data_AF-A0A1I4D841-F1
#
_entry.id   AF-A0A1I4D841-F1
#
_cell.length_a   1.000
_cell.length_b   1.000
_cell.length_c   1.000
_cell.angle_alpha   90.00
_cell.angle_beta   90.00
_cell.angle_gamma   90.00
#
_symmetry.space_group_name_H-M   'P 1'
#
loop_
_entity.id
_entity.type
_entity.pdbx_description
1 polymer ?
#
loop_
_entity_poly.entity_id
_entity_poly.type
_entity_poly.pdbx_seq_one_letter_code
_entity_poly.pdbx_strand_id
1 'polypeptide(L)' 'AVTLVEDGFEYGGASYPSLTSIAHKITGAHWSGPRFFGLPKAAQSRSKGGADG' A
#
# COMPACT_ATOMS: atom_id res chain seq x y z
N ALA A 1 -11.27 5.01 -4.00
CA ALA A 1 -10.34 5.78 -3.15
C ALA A 1 -9.57 4.79 -2.26
N VAL A 2 -8.36 5.13 -1.83
CA VAL A 2 -7.61 4.37 -0.82
C VAL A 2 -7.72 5.12 0.49
N THR A 3 -8.07 4.42 1.57
CA THR A 3 -8.21 5.00 2.92
C THR A 3 -7.12 4.44 3.83
N LEU A 4 -6.45 5.29 4.60
CA LEU A 4 -5.52 4.82 5.64
C LEU A 4 -6.33 4.43 6.88
N VAL A 5 -6.16 3.20 7.34
CA VAL A 5 -6.76 2.67 8.57
C VAL A 5 -5.66 2.35 9.58
N GLU A 6 -6.01 2.15 10.84
CA GLU A 6 -5.03 1.93 11.92
C GLU A 6 -4.07 0.74 11.65
N ASP A 7 -4.54 -0.27 10.92
CA ASP A 7 -3.81 -1.50 10.60
C ASP A 7 -3.13 -1.50 9.22
N GLY A 8 -3.31 -0.45 8.39
CA GLY A 8 -2.80 -0.43 7.03
C GLY A 8 -3.64 0.42 6.07
N PHE A 9 -4.05 -0.16 4.94
CA PHE A 9 -4.75 0.55 3.88
C PHE A 9 -6.01 -0.19 3.45
N GLU A 10 -7.16 0.47 3.42
CA GLU A 10 -8.40 -0.07 2.87
C GLU A 10 -8.58 0.36 1.41
N TYR A 11 -8.86 -0.59 0.54
CA TYR A 11 -9.20 -0.36 -0.86
C TYR A 11 -10.38 -1.24 -1.29
N GLY A 12 -11.47 -0.59 -1.71
CA GLY A 12 -12.65 -1.29 -2.24
C GLY A 12 -13.33 -2.23 -1.24
N GLY A 13 -13.23 -1.94 0.06
CA GLY A 13 -13.77 -2.79 1.14
C GLY A 13 -12.87 -3.94 1.57
N ALA A 14 -11.61 -3.99 1.09
CA ALA A 14 -10.61 -4.93 1.55
C ALA A 14 -9.42 -4.19 2.21
N SER A 15 -8.92 -4.75 3.31
CA SER A 15 -7.73 -4.25 4.01
C SER A 15 -6.45 -4.83 3.42
N TYR A 16 -5.44 -3.99 3.26
CA TYR A 16 -4.15 -4.31 2.68
C TYR A 16 -3.02 -3.80 3.58
N PRO A 17 -1.97 -4.62 3.78
CA PRO A 17 -0.84 -4.26 4.64
C PRO A 17 0.09 -3.22 3.99
N SER A 18 -0.01 -3.01 2.67
CA SER A 18 0.83 -2.06 1.96
C SER A 18 0.19 -1.52 0.68
N LEU A 19 0.61 -0.32 0.29
CA LEU A 19 0.26 0.27 -1.01
C LEU A 19 0.78 -0.55 -2.19
N THR A 20 1.90 -1.25 -2.03
CA THR A 20 2.42 -2.13 -3.09
C THR A 20 1.46 -3.28 -3.37
N SER A 21 0.86 -3.87 -2.33
CA SER A 21 -0.18 -4.90 -2.48
C SER A 21 -1.41 -4.37 -3.22
N ILE A 22 -1.83 -3.13 -2.93
CA ILE A 22 -2.94 -2.48 -3.65
C ILE A 22 -2.56 -2.20 -5.11
N ALA A 23 -1.38 -1.63 -5.36
CA ALA A 23 -0.91 -1.34 -6.71
C ALA A 23 -0.83 -2.61 -7.55
N HIS A 24 -0.33 -3.72 -6.99
CA HIS A 24 -0.30 -5.01 -7.66
C HIS A 24 -1.71 -5.56 -7.93
N LYS A 25 -2.65 -5.40 -6.98
CA LYS A 25 -4.06 -5.81 -7.16
C LYS A 25 -4.75 -5.04 -8.29
N ILE A 26 -4.45 -3.75 -8.45
CA ILE A 26 -5.05 -2.89 -9.48
C ILE A 26 -4.42 -3.15 -10.85
N THR A 27 -3.09 -3.24 -10.91
CA THR A 27 -2.34 -3.27 -12.18
C THR A 27 -1.98 -4.67 -12.67
N GLY A 28 -2.01 -5.68 -11.79
CA GLY A 28 -1.50 -7.02 -12.08
C GLY A 28 0.02 -7.09 -12.30
N ALA A 29 0.75 -5.98 -12.06
CA ALA A 29 2.19 -5.90 -12.23
C ALA A 29 2.86 -5.38 -10.95
N HIS A 30 4.13 -5.74 -10.75
CA HIS A 30 4.89 -5.29 -9.59
C HIS A 30 5.36 -3.85 -9.79
N TRP A 31 4.61 -2.90 -9.22
CA TRP A 31 4.96 -1.48 -9.18
C TRP A 31 5.27 -1.06 -7.75
N SER A 32 6.23 -0.13 -7.56
CA SER A 32 6.41 0.49 -6.25
C SER A 32 5.16 1.29 -5.87
N GLY A 33 4.43 0.86 -4.83
CA GLY A 33 3.16 1.46 -4.42
C GLY A 33 3.17 2.99 -4.40
N PRO A 34 4.15 3.65 -3.75
CA PRO A 34 4.21 5.12 -3.71
C PRO A 34 4.29 5.80 -5.09
N ARG A 35 4.98 5.21 -6.07
CA ARG A 35 5.03 5.76 -7.43
C ARG A 35 3.68 5.63 -8.14
N PHE A 36 2.99 4.51 -7.96
CA PHE A 36 1.67 4.29 -8.57
C PHE A 36 0.62 5.25 -8.00
N PHE A 37 0.66 5.50 -6.69
CA PHE A 37 -0.25 6.42 -6.01
C PHE A 37 0.22 7.88 -6.01
N GLY A 38 1.36 8.20 -6.64
CA GLY A 38 1.92 9.55 -6.69
C GLY A 38 2.25 10.14 -5.30
N LEU A 39 2.51 9.29 -4.30
CA LEU A 39 2.73 9.74 -2.93
C LEU A 39 4.16 10.23 -2.74
N PRO A 40 4.36 11.43 -2.16
CA PRO A 40 5.69 11.92 -1.85
C PRO A 40 6.38 11.01 -0.82
N LYS A 41 7.68 10.79 -1.00
CA LYS A 41 8.53 9.87 -0.21
C LYS A 41 8.49 10.12 1.32
N ALA A 42 7.96 11.26 1.76
CA ALA A 42 7.80 11.64 3.17
C ALA A 42 6.80 10.76 3.95
N ALA A 43 5.89 10.03 3.28
CA ALA A 43 4.93 9.14 3.95
C ALA A 43 5.49 7.74 4.30
N GLN A 44 6.77 7.45 3.99
CA GLN A 44 7.38 6.14 4.25
C GLN A 44 7.79 5.88 5.71
N SER A 45 7.61 6.85 6.61
CA SER A 45 7.97 6.65 8.02
C SER A 45 6.72 6.36 8.84
N ARG A 46 6.68 5.14 9.38
CA ARG A 46 5.67 4.52 10.26
C ARG A 46 4.68 3.60 9.52
N SER A 47 5.14 2.38 9.26
CA SER A 47 4.57 1.17 9.89
C SER A 47 5.57 0.02 9.78
N LYS A 48 5.65 -0.77 10.84
CA LYS A 48 6.67 -1.79 11.15
C LYS A 48 6.05 -3.19 10.96
N GLY A 49 6.79 -4.11 10.33
CA GLY A 49 6.54 -5.58 10.27
C GLY A 49 5.89 -6.06 8.97
N GLY A 50 6.25 -7.18 8.33
CA GLY A 50 7.23 -8.26 8.54
C GLY A 50 7.47 -8.97 7.20
N ALA A 51 8.69 -9.48 6.94
CA ALA A 51 9.00 -10.91 6.77
C ALA A 51 7.86 -11.78 6.19
N ASP A 52 8.07 -12.36 4.99
CA ASP A 52 7.87 -13.78 4.65
C ASP A 52 7.97 -13.98 3.13
N GLY A 53 8.98 -14.75 2.69
CA GLY A 53 9.21 -15.16 1.30
C GLY A 53 10.64 -14.99 0.82
#